data_AF-A0A4Y9QSC5-F1
#
_entry.id   AF-A0A4Y9QSC5-F1
#
_cell.length_a   1.000
_cell.length_b   1.000
_cell.length_c   1.000
_cell.angle_alpha   90.00
_cell.angle_beta   90.00
_cell.angle_gamma   90.00
#
_symmetry.space_group_name_H-M   'P 1'
#
loop_
_entity.id
_entity.type
_entity.pdbx_description
1 polymer ?
#
loop_
_entity_poly.entity_id
_entity_poly.type
_entity_poly.pdbx_seq_one_letter_code
_entity_poly.pdbx_strand_id
1 'polypeptide(L)'
;MASSDTLAGVFAALGDSTRLKLVAALCAGSALSIAELTANTEMTRQGVTKHLQVLAQAGIVRDVKVGRERLWQLDPAQLEEARRTLDIIGRQWDGALARLKHFVEG
;
A
#
# COMPACT_ATOMS: atom_id res chain seq x y z
N MET A 1 11.58 -13.17 2.93
CA MET A 1 11.71 -11.72 3.23
C MET A 1 11.77 -11.03 1.89
N ALA A 2 10.88 -10.06 1.64
CA ALA A 2 10.99 -9.22 0.46
C ALA A 2 12.36 -8.51 0.45
N SER A 3 12.90 -8.25 -0.75
CA SER A 3 14.11 -7.44 -0.85
C SER A 3 13.82 -6.03 -0.33
N SER A 4 14.84 -5.37 0.22
CA SER A 4 14.74 -3.98 0.67
C SER A 4 14.22 -3.06 -0.45
N ASP A 5 14.56 -3.35 -1.71
CA ASP A 5 14.09 -2.60 -2.88
C ASP A 5 12.60 -2.79 -3.13
N THR A 6 12.06 -4.02 -3.00
CA THR A 6 10.62 -4.27 -3.10
C THR A 6 9.86 -3.49 -2.02
N LEU A 7 10.37 -3.53 -0.79
CA LEU A 7 9.74 -2.83 0.33
C LEU A 7 9.81 -1.30 0.18
N ALA A 8 10.94 -0.78 -0.28
CA ALA A 8 11.08 0.64 -0.62
C ALA A 8 10.09 1.06 -1.70
N GLY A 9 9.87 0.21 -2.72
CA GLY A 9 8.86 0.43 -3.75
C GLY A 9 7.44 0.51 -3.18
N VAL A 10 7.08 -0.38 -2.25
CA VAL A 10 5.78 -0.34 -1.55
C VAL A 10 5.62 0.96 -0.76
N PHE A 11 6.62 1.35 0.04
CA PHE A 11 6.54 2.59 0.81
C PHE A 11 6.51 3.84 -0.07
N ALA A 12 7.29 3.88 -1.15
CA ALA A 12 7.24 4.97 -2.13
C ALA A 12 5.87 5.07 -2.80
N ALA A 13 5.25 3.93 -3.13
CA ALA A 13 3.90 3.90 -3.67
C ALA A 13 2.84 4.32 -2.63
N LEU A 14 2.99 3.99 -1.35
CA LEU A 14 2.06 4.41 -0.30
C LEU A 14 2.30 5.85 0.22
N GLY A 15 3.46 6.45 -0.04
CA GLY A 15 3.81 7.80 0.42
C GLY A 15 3.07 8.96 -0.25
N ASP A 16 2.09 8.68 -1.11
CA ASP A 16 1.31 9.67 -1.85
C ASP A 16 -0.16 9.63 -1.41
N SER A 17 -0.68 10.79 -1.00
CA SER A 17 -2.02 10.91 -0.45
C SER A 17 -3.12 10.49 -1.42
N THR A 18 -2.90 10.65 -2.72
CA THR A 18 -3.85 10.28 -3.76
C THR A 18 -3.87 8.78 -3.97
N ARG A 19 -2.70 8.13 -3.96
CA ARG A 19 -2.59 6.66 -3.98
C ARG A 19 -3.21 6.05 -2.73
N LEU A 20 -3.04 6.65 -1.56
CA LEU A 20 -3.70 6.21 -0.33
C LEU A 20 -5.24 6.28 -0.43
N LYS A 21 -5.79 7.33 -1.03
CA LYS A 21 -7.25 7.43 -1.27
C LYS A 21 -7.76 6.30 -2.18
N LEU A 22 -7.02 5.99 -3.24
CA LEU A 22 -7.38 4.88 -4.14
C LEU A 22 -7.28 3.52 -3.44
N VAL A 23 -6.23 3.28 -2.66
CA VAL A 23 -6.09 2.07 -1.84
C VAL A 23 -7.26 1.97 -0.84
N ALA A 24 -7.60 3.05 -0.15
CA ALA A 24 -8.74 3.06 0.78
C ALA A 24 -10.07 2.76 0.09
N ALA A 25 -10.31 3.32 -1.11
CA ALA A 25 -11.50 3.01 -1.90
C ALA A 25 -11.56 1.53 -2.30
N LEU A 26 -10.42 0.93 -2.65
CA LEU A 26 -10.32 -0.49 -3.00
C LEU A 26 -10.37 -1.42 -1.79
N CYS A 27 -10.02 -0.95 -0.58
CA CYS A 27 -10.19 -1.70 0.66
C CYS A 27 -11.67 -1.86 1.05
N ALA A 28 -12.54 -0.95 0.61
CA ALA A 28 -13.95 -0.91 1.02
C ALA A 28 -14.82 -1.99 0.35
N GLY A 29 -14.31 -2.78 -0.60
CA GLY A 29 -15.10 -3.83 -1.24
C GLY A 29 -14.50 -4.46 -2.50
N SER A 30 -15.40 -4.85 -3.41
CA SER A 30 -15.09 -5.56 -4.66
C SER A 30 -14.22 -4.75 -5.63
N ALA A 31 -13.76 -5.41 -6.69
CA ALA A 31 -13.00 -4.77 -7.76
C ALA A 31 -13.79 -3.59 -8.37
N LEU A 32 -13.13 -2.46 -8.59
CA LEU A 32 -13.71 -1.22 -9.13
C LEU A 32 -13.13 -0.87 -10.49
N SER A 33 -13.96 -0.35 -11.38
CA SER A 33 -13.53 0.21 -12.66
C SER A 33 -12.83 1.56 -12.47
N ILE A 34 -12.07 1.99 -13.50
CA ILE A 34 -11.49 3.34 -13.53
C ILE A 34 -12.60 4.41 -13.42
N ALA A 35 -13.78 4.15 -14.00
CA ALA A 35 -14.89 5.09 -13.97
C ALA A 35 -15.42 5.29 -12.53
N GLU A 36 -15.59 4.20 -11.77
CA GLU A 36 -16.02 4.26 -10.36
C GLU A 36 -14.95 4.91 -9.48
N LEU A 37 -13.68 4.55 -9.66
CA LEU A 37 -12.57 5.18 -8.94
C LEU A 37 -12.45 6.68 -9.26
N THR A 38 -12.74 7.06 -10.49
CA THR A 38 -12.80 8.47 -10.89
C THR A 38 -13.99 9.18 -10.26
N ALA A 39 -15.15 8.55 -10.15
CA ALA A 39 -16.33 9.17 -9.53
C ALA A 39 -16.16 9.38 -8.01
N ASN A 40 -15.40 8.49 -7.36
CA ASN A 40 -15.12 8.55 -5.92
C ASN A 40 -13.89 9.39 -5.55
N THR A 41 -13.25 10.04 -6.53
CA THR A 41 -12.06 10.87 -6.33
C THR A 41 -12.17 12.18 -7.10
N GLU A 42 -11.48 13.23 -6.67
CA GLU A 42 -11.45 14.52 -7.40
C GLU A 42 -10.50 14.50 -8.61
N MET A 43 -10.25 13.32 -9.18
CA MET A 43 -9.19 13.08 -10.15
C MET A 43 -9.73 12.93 -11.57
N THR A 44 -8.85 13.15 -12.56
CA THR A 44 -9.14 12.75 -13.94
C THR A 44 -8.93 11.24 -14.11
N ARG A 45 -9.61 10.63 -15.09
CA ARG A 45 -9.39 9.21 -15.46
C ARG A 45 -7.93 8.89 -15.76
N GLN A 46 -7.23 9.81 -16.42
CA GLN A 46 -5.80 9.64 -16.73
C GLN A 46 -4.94 9.66 -15.47
N GLY A 47 -5.26 10.57 -14.53
CA GLY A 47 -4.65 10.58 -13.20
C GLY A 47 -4.85 9.24 -12.49
N VAL A 48 -6.10 8.79 -12.35
CA VAL A 48 -6.42 7.50 -11.70
C VAL A 48 -5.64 6.35 -12.33
N THR A 49 -5.60 6.28 -13.67
CA THR A 49 -4.85 5.23 -14.39
C THR A 49 -3.36 5.25 -14.06
N LYS A 50 -2.74 6.44 -14.05
CA LYS A 50 -1.32 6.59 -13.70
C LYS A 50 -1.03 6.13 -12.27
N HIS A 51 -1.88 6.49 -11.31
CA HIS A 51 -1.70 6.07 -9.92
C HIS A 51 -1.91 4.57 -9.73
N LEU A 52 -2.90 3.97 -10.40
CA LEU A 52 -3.12 2.52 -10.38
C LEU A 52 -1.94 1.75 -10.98
N GLN A 53 -1.32 2.25 -12.04
CA GLN A 53 -0.12 1.64 -12.62
C GLN A 53 1.06 1.63 -11.64
N VAL A 54 1.29 2.74 -10.93
CA VAL A 54 2.34 2.80 -9.88
C VAL A 54 2.05 1.82 -8.75
N LEU A 55 0.79 1.76 -8.29
CA LEU A 55 0.37 0.80 -7.27
C LEU A 55 0.52 -0.66 -7.74
N ALA A 56 0.25 -0.94 -9.02
CA ALA A 56 0.38 -2.27 -9.60
C ALA A 56 1.84 -2.71 -9.73
N GLN A 57 2.72 -1.79 -10.12
CA GLN A 57 4.17 -2.04 -10.16
C GLN A 57 4.73 -2.35 -8.77
N ALA A 58 4.17 -1.73 -7.73
CA ALA A 58 4.48 -2.05 -6.33
C ALA A 58 3.75 -3.29 -5.79
N GLY A 59 2.90 -3.95 -6.60
CA GLY A 59 2.15 -5.13 -6.20
C GLY A 59 1.06 -4.89 -5.13
N ILE A 60 0.58 -3.65 -4.99
CA ILE A 60 -0.45 -3.26 -4.02
C ILE A 60 -1.86 -3.47 -4.59
N VAL A 61 -1.98 -3.37 -5.92
CA VAL A 61 -3.24 -3.59 -6.64
C VAL A 61 -2.97 -4.45 -7.88
N ARG A 62 -4.03 -5.06 -8.41
CA ARG A 62 -3.98 -5.76 -9.71
C ARG A 62 -5.24 -5.48 -10.50
N ASP A 63 -5.12 -5.59 -11.82
CA ASP A 63 -6.28 -5.55 -12.70
C ASP A 63 -6.86 -6.94 -12.96
N VAL A 64 -8.17 -7.01 -13.12
CA VAL A 64 -8.92 -8.21 -13.45
C VAL A 64 -9.85 -7.89 -14.62
N LYS A 65 -9.83 -8.73 -15.64
CA LYS A 65 -10.72 -8.60 -16.79
C LYS A 65 -12.06 -9.28 -16.49
N VAL A 66 -13.14 -8.50 -16.53
CA VAL A 66 -14.51 -9.00 -16.35
C VAL A 66 -15.31 -8.65 -17.61
N GLY A 67 -15.53 -9.65 -18.47
CA GLY A 67 -16.12 -9.45 -19.79
C GLY A 67 -15.27 -8.52 -20.66
N ARG A 68 -15.83 -7.34 -20.99
CA ARG A 68 -15.15 -6.29 -21.77
C ARG A 68 -14.49 -5.21 -20.90
N GLU A 69 -14.70 -5.27 -19.59
CA GLU A 69 -14.22 -4.25 -18.65
C GLU A 69 -12.98 -4.72 -17.91
N ARG A 70 -12.18 -3.73 -17.47
CA ARG A 70 -11.02 -3.93 -16.60
C ARG A 70 -11.32 -3.31 -15.25
N LEU A 71 -11.41 -4.15 -14.23
CA LEU A 71 -11.59 -3.75 -12.85
C LEU A 71 -10.26 -3.83 -12.11
N TRP A 72 -10.14 -3.07 -11.03
CA TRP A 72 -8.97 -3.00 -10.18
C TRP A 72 -9.34 -3.44 -8.78
N GLN A 73 -8.46 -4.20 -8.14
CA GLN A 73 -8.65 -4.65 -6.76
C GLN A 73 -7.35 -4.62 -5.99
N LEU A 74 -7.47 -4.54 -4.67
CA LEU A 74 -6.35 -4.64 -3.76
C LEU A 74 -5.68 -6.03 -3.88
N ASP A 75 -4.36 -6.04 -3.80
CA ASP A 75 -3.55 -7.24 -3.57
C ASP A 75 -2.84 -7.11 -2.21
N PRO A 76 -3.27 -7.86 -1.18
CA PRO A 76 -2.78 -7.66 0.18
C PRO A 76 -1.36 -8.21 0.40
N ALA A 77 -0.82 -9.01 -0.53
CA ALA A 77 0.42 -9.76 -0.28
C ALA A 77 1.61 -8.86 0.08
N GLN A 78 1.82 -7.78 -0.69
CA GLN A 78 2.92 -6.82 -0.45
C GLN A 78 2.66 -5.94 0.77
N LEU A 79 1.40 -5.60 1.04
CA LEU A 79 1.02 -4.83 2.23
C LEU A 79 1.28 -5.61 3.51
N GLU A 80 0.99 -6.91 3.54
CA GLU A 80 1.26 -7.77 4.70
C GLU A 80 2.76 -7.92 4.97
N GLU A 81 3.60 -7.98 3.94
CA GLU A 81 5.05 -8.00 4.12
C GLU A 81 5.58 -6.66 4.63
N ALA A 82 5.04 -5.54 4.14
CA ALA A 82 5.37 -4.22 4.64
C ALA A 82 4.99 -4.06 6.11
N ARG A 83 3.78 -4.51 6.50
CA ARG A 83 3.31 -4.53 7.89
C ARG A 83 4.24 -5.36 8.78
N ARG A 84 4.55 -6.60 8.38
CA ARG A 84 5.49 -7.47 9.12
C ARG A 84 6.85 -6.83 9.33
N THR A 85 7.36 -6.11 8.32
CA THR A 85 8.66 -5.45 8.43
C THR A 85 8.62 -4.28 9.42
N LEU A 86 7.56 -3.47 9.36
CA LEU A 86 7.35 -2.40 10.35
C LEU A 86 7.22 -2.95 11.78
N ASP A 87 6.54 -4.08 11.96
CA ASP A 87 6.44 -4.75 13.26
C ASP A 87 7.81 -5.19 13.80
N ILE A 88 8.70 -5.69 12.93
CA ILE A 88 10.07 -6.09 13.29
C ILE A 88 10.87 -4.86 13.73
N ILE A 89 10.82 -3.78 12.96
CA ILE A 89 11.51 -2.52 13.27
C ILE A 89 11.02 -1.97 14.62
N GLY A 90 9.70 -1.94 14.84
CA GLY A 90 9.10 -1.50 16.09
C GLY A 90 9.61 -2.29 17.30
N ARG A 91 9.60 -3.63 17.23
CA ARG A 91 10.12 -4.49 18.32
C ARG A 91 11.60 -4.24 18.62
N GLN A 92 12.41 -3.95 17.61
CA GLN A 92 13.83 -3.63 17.82
C GLN A 92 14.01 -2.31 18.56
N TRP A 93 13.19 -1.31 18.23
CA TRP A 93 13.18 -0.01 18.91
C TRP A 93 12.73 -0.16 20.37
N ASP A 94 11.67 -0.91 20.65
CA ASP A 94 11.21 -1.19 22.00
C ASP A 94 12.31 -1.85 22.85
N GLY A 95 13.00 -2.84 22.27
CA GLY A 95 14.13 -3.49 22.93
C GLY A 95 15.30 -2.54 23.20
N ALA A 96 15.59 -1.60 22.30
CA ALA A 96 16.62 -0.58 22.52
C ALA A 96 16.24 0.37 23.64
N LEU A 97 14.98 0.82 23.69
CA LEU A 97 14.47 1.69 24.74
C LEU A 97 14.49 0.99 26.11
N ALA A 98 14.13 -0.29 26.18
CA ALA A 98 14.18 -1.07 27.42
C ALA A 98 15.61 -1.18 27.99
N ARG A 99 16.63 -1.38 27.12
CA ARG A 99 18.04 -1.40 27.54
C ARG A 99 18.48 -0.04 28.09
N LEU A 100 18.09 1.05 27.43
CA LEU A 100 18.39 2.40 27.91
C LEU A 100 17.75 2.66 29.27
N LYS A 101 16.47 2.29 29.45
CA LYS A 101 15.77 2.43 30.72
C LYS A 101 16.47 1.69 31.85
N HIS A 102 16.85 0.43 31.61
CA HIS A 102 17.57 -0.38 32.61
C HIS A 102 18.93 0.23 33.00
N PHE A 103 19.63 0.86 32.07
CA PHE A 103 20.91 1.51 32.34
C PHE A 103 20.78 2.79 33.18
N VAL A 104 19.67 3.52 33.06
CA VAL A 104 19.45 4.80 33.78
C VAL A 104 18.82 4.59 35.15
N GLU A 105 17.96 3.59 35.29
CA GLU A 105 17.20 3.32 36.52
C GLU A 105 17.79 2.19 37.40
N GLY A 106 18.75 1.42 36.87
CA GLY A 106 19.50 0.40 37.60
C GLY A 106 20.82 0.92 38.13
#